data_AF-A0A350F2J0-F1
#
_entry.id   AF-A0A350F2J0-F1
#
_cell.length_a   1.000
_cell.length_b   1.000
_cell.length_c   1.000
_cell.angle_alpha   90.00
_cell.angle_beta   90.00
_cell.angle_gamma   90.00
#
_symmetry.space_group_name_H-M   'P 1'
#
loop_
_entity.id
_entity.type
_entity.pdbx_description
1 polymer ?
#
loop_
_entity_poly.entity_id
_entity_poly.type
_entity_poly.pdbx_seq_one_letter_code
_entity_poly.pdbx_strand_id
1 'polypeptide(L)'
;WVTYGLGTESRDLPAFVVMSTGAGISGGSANWSSGFLPGVYTGVRFRNSGDPILHVSNPKGVDGQLQQDSLALIRELNEERLGVVGDPDIQTRIASYEMA
;
A
#
# COMPACT_ATOMS: atom_id res chain seq x y z
N TRP A 1 -6.62 -2.51 -15.74
CA TRP A 1 -6.61 -3.27 -17.02
C TRP A 1 -5.48 -2.86 -17.93
N VAL A 2 -5.41 -1.61 -18.40
CA VAL A 2 -4.30 -1.13 -19.26
C VAL A 2 -2.94 -1.36 -18.58
N THR A 3 -2.80 -0.91 -17.33
CA THR A 3 -1.58 -1.09 -16.53
C THR A 3 -1.25 -2.56 -16.23
N TYR A 4 -2.25 -3.43 -16.19
CA TYR A 4 -2.06 -4.88 -16.00
C TYR A 4 -1.62 -5.58 -17.29
N GLY A 5 -2.21 -5.23 -18.43
CA GLY A 5 -1.95 -5.87 -19.72
C GLY A 5 -0.73 -5.33 -20.46
N LEU A 6 -0.42 -4.03 -20.30
CA LEU A 6 0.65 -3.35 -21.02
C LEU A 6 1.77 -2.85 -20.10
N GLY A 7 1.58 -2.91 -18.79
CA GLY A 7 2.53 -2.37 -17.82
C GLY A 7 2.51 -0.84 -17.77
N THR A 8 3.60 -0.28 -17.26
CA THR A 8 3.87 1.16 -17.21
C THR A 8 5.36 1.39 -17.49
N GLU A 9 5.69 2.49 -18.19
CA GLU A 9 7.07 2.92 -18.37
C GLU A 9 7.61 3.67 -17.14
N SER A 10 6.69 4.15 -16.29
CA SER A 10 7.03 4.83 -15.04
C SER A 10 7.64 3.86 -14.04
N ARG A 11 8.84 4.17 -13.56
CA ARG A 11 9.54 3.41 -12.51
C ARG A 11 9.30 3.97 -11.11
N ASP A 12 9.10 5.29 -11.01
CA ASP A 12 9.10 6.01 -9.74
C ASP A 12 7.75 6.69 -9.41
N LEU A 13 6.81 6.70 -10.35
CA LEU A 13 5.48 7.32 -10.17
C LEU A 13 4.34 6.31 -10.38
N PRO A 14 3.19 6.51 -9.69
CA PRO A 14 2.01 5.68 -9.88
C PRO A 14 1.58 5.64 -11.35
N ALA A 15 1.19 4.45 -11.82
CA ALA A 15 0.79 4.25 -13.21
C ALA A 15 -0.52 4.99 -13.59
N PHE A 16 -1.34 5.38 -12.60
CA PHE A 16 -2.48 6.28 -12.79
C PHE A 16 -2.81 7.01 -11.50
N VAL A 17 -3.42 8.20 -11.61
CA VAL A 17 -3.91 9.01 -10.48
C VAL A 17 -5.31 9.51 -10.79
N VAL A 18 -6.21 9.46 -9.80
CA VAL A 18 -7.58 9.99 -9.92
C VAL A 18 -7.75 11.14 -8.94
N MET A 19 -8.19 12.30 -9.45
CA MET A 19 -8.53 13.45 -8.63
C MET A 19 -10.02 13.43 -8.27
N SER A 20 -10.34 13.60 -6.98
CA SER A 20 -11.71 13.72 -6.50
C SER A 20 -12.00 15.15 -6.07
N THR A 21 -13.17 15.68 -6.41
CA THR A 21 -13.60 17.05 -6.09
C THR A 21 -14.11 17.25 -4.65
N GLY A 22 -13.87 16.28 -3.75
CA GLY A 22 -14.04 16.47 -2.31
C GLY A 22 -15.41 16.14 -1.72
N ALA A 23 -16.46 15.95 -2.55
CA ALA A 23 -17.81 15.59 -2.08
C ALA A 23 -17.93 14.16 -1.49
N GLY A 24 -16.83 13.40 -1.46
CA GLY A 24 -16.86 11.98 -1.18
C GLY A 24 -17.36 11.19 -2.38
N ILE A 25 -16.93 9.95 -2.49
CA ILE A 25 -17.34 9.05 -3.58
C ILE A 25 -18.14 7.94 -2.91
N SER A 26 -19.40 7.77 -3.33
CA SER A 26 -20.25 6.68 -2.83
C SER A 26 -19.54 5.35 -3.10
N GLY A 27 -19.28 4.57 -2.05
CA GLY A 27 -18.50 3.32 -2.11
C GLY A 27 -17.09 3.38 -1.50
N GLY A 28 -16.55 4.57 -1.20
CA GLY A 28 -15.27 4.69 -0.49
C GLY A 28 -14.12 3.97 -1.20
N SER A 29 -13.13 3.48 -0.44
CA SER A 29 -11.93 2.82 -0.98
C SER A 29 -12.23 1.59 -1.85
N ALA A 30 -13.39 0.95 -1.65
CA ALA A 30 -13.80 -0.22 -2.43
C ALA A 30 -13.93 0.07 -3.93
N ASN A 31 -14.20 1.33 -4.31
CA ASN A 31 -14.26 1.75 -5.70
C ASN A 31 -12.93 1.61 -6.46
N TRP A 32 -11.81 1.43 -5.74
CA TRP A 32 -10.47 1.26 -6.32
C TRP A 32 -9.81 -0.03 -5.83
N SER A 33 -10.60 -1.00 -5.39
CA SER A 33 -10.10 -2.35 -5.11
C SER A 33 -9.49 -2.98 -6.37
N SER A 34 -8.44 -3.79 -6.22
CA SER A 34 -7.90 -4.60 -7.32
C SER A 34 -8.87 -5.70 -7.77
N GLY A 35 -9.93 -5.98 -7.01
CA GLY A 35 -10.90 -7.01 -7.32
C GLY A 35 -10.24 -8.38 -7.33
N PHE A 36 -10.16 -9.01 -8.50
CA PHE A 36 -9.45 -10.29 -8.70
C PHE A 36 -8.01 -10.13 -9.21
N LEU A 37 -7.57 -8.89 -9.47
CA LEU A 37 -6.17 -8.62 -9.82
C LEU A 37 -5.29 -8.65 -8.55
N PRO A 38 -3.99 -8.92 -8.69
CA PRO A 38 -3.06 -8.85 -7.57
C PRO A 38 -3.16 -7.52 -6.82
N GLY A 39 -2.97 -7.54 -5.50
CA GLY A 39 -3.22 -6.36 -4.67
C GLY A 39 -2.33 -5.15 -4.99
N VAL A 40 -1.22 -5.32 -5.70
CA VAL A 40 -0.37 -4.22 -6.23
C VAL A 40 -1.15 -3.23 -7.12
N TYR A 41 -2.29 -3.64 -7.67
CA TYR A 41 -3.17 -2.79 -8.47
C TYR A 41 -4.25 -2.08 -7.63
N THR A 42 -4.25 -2.24 -6.31
CA THR A 42 -5.20 -1.58 -5.41
C THR A 42 -4.86 -0.10 -5.29
N GLY A 43 -5.86 0.77 -5.45
CA GLY A 43 -5.68 2.21 -5.27
C GLY A 43 -5.55 2.60 -3.79
N VAL A 44 -4.59 3.47 -3.49
CA VAL A 44 -4.45 4.09 -2.17
C VAL A 44 -5.02 5.52 -2.22
N ARG A 45 -5.95 5.82 -1.32
CA ARG A 45 -6.56 7.16 -1.23
C ARG A 45 -5.65 8.10 -0.43
N PHE A 46 -5.28 9.21 -1.05
CA PHE A 46 -4.63 10.31 -0.34
C PHE A 46 -5.65 11.23 0.34
N ARG A 47 -5.37 11.63 1.58
CA ARG A 47 -6.15 12.63 2.32
C ARG A 47 -5.77 14.03 1.88
N ASN A 48 -6.74 14.94 1.88
CA ASN A 48 -6.57 16.35 1.50
C ASN A 48 -6.05 17.24 2.64
N SER A 49 -5.88 16.69 3.85
CA SER A 49 -5.42 17.39 5.05
C SER A 49 -4.86 16.40 6.08
N GLY A 50 -3.87 16.85 6.86
CA GLY A 50 -3.12 16.00 7.79
C GLY A 50 -2.21 15.03 7.05
N ASP A 51 -2.01 13.83 7.61
CA ASP A 51 -1.18 12.80 6.99
C ASP A 51 -1.84 12.31 5.68
N PRO A 52 -1.10 12.31 4.55
CA PRO A 52 -1.63 11.94 3.25
C PRO A 52 -2.07 10.47 3.21
N ILE A 53 -1.39 9.59 3.96
CA ILE A 53 -1.76 8.20 4.20
C ILE A 53 -2.11 8.06 5.69
N LEU A 54 -3.18 7.33 5.99
CA LEU A 54 -3.61 7.13 7.37
C LEU A 54 -2.54 6.36 8.15
N HIS A 55 -2.12 6.88 9.30
CA HIS A 55 -1.12 6.27 10.20
C HIS A 55 0.30 6.16 9.65
N VAL A 56 0.70 7.00 8.69
CA VAL A 56 2.10 7.07 8.24
C VAL A 56 3.04 7.68 9.29
N SER A 57 2.53 8.62 10.09
CA SER A 57 3.33 9.30 11.11
C SER A 57 3.51 8.45 12.36
N ASN A 58 4.71 8.44 12.92
CA ASN A 58 4.99 7.78 14.20
C ASN A 58 4.14 8.38 15.33
N PRO A 59 3.51 7.55 16.18
CA PRO A 59 2.82 8.05 17.36
C PRO A 59 3.82 8.65 18.36
N LYS A 60 3.33 9.56 19.20
CA LYS A 60 4.17 10.24 20.21
C LYS A 60 4.85 9.20 21.12
N GLY A 61 6.17 9.30 21.24
CA GLY A 61 6.98 8.38 22.06
C GLY A 61 7.61 7.22 21.28
N VAL A 62 7.32 7.08 19.98
CA VAL A 62 8.04 6.17 19.08
C VAL A 62 9.11 6.98 18.35
N ASP A 63 10.37 6.62 18.58
CA ASP A 63 11.48 7.17 17.81
C ASP A 63 11.69 6.38 16.51
N GLY A 64 12.52 6.91 15.61
CA GLY A 64 12.76 6.30 14.31
C GLY A 64 13.41 4.92 14.40
N GLN A 65 14.18 4.65 15.44
CA GLN A 65 14.82 3.34 15.63
C GLN A 65 13.78 2.28 16.00
N LEU A 66 12.90 2.59 16.95
CA LEU A 66 11.82 1.69 17.35
C LEU A 66 10.86 1.39 16.19
N GLN A 67 10.60 2.38 15.32
CA GLN A 67 9.83 2.15 14.09
C GLN A 67 10.56 1.19 13.14
N GLN A 68 11.85 1.40 12.89
CA GLN A 68 12.64 0.54 12.01
C GLN A 68 12.73 -0.89 12.52
N ASP A 69 12.98 -1.08 13.82
CA ASP A 69 13.05 -2.39 14.46
C ASP A 69 11.68 -3.11 14.37
N SER A 70 10.59 -2.38 14.54
CA SER A 70 9.23 -2.91 14.41
C SER A 70 8.94 -3.35 12.96
N LEU A 71 9.33 -2.54 11.97
CA LEU A 71 9.17 -2.87 10.55
C LEU A 71 10.04 -4.08 10.16
N ALA A 72 11.27 -4.16 10.68
CA ALA A 72 12.16 -5.30 10.45
C ALA A 72 11.58 -6.61 11.00
N LEU A 73 11.01 -6.59 12.19
CA LEU A 73 10.34 -7.76 12.77
C LEU A 73 9.09 -8.16 11.97
N ILE A 74 8.27 -7.20 11.56
CA ILE A 74 7.09 -7.47 10.72
C ILE A 74 7.52 -8.11 9.39
N ARG A 75 8.61 -7.62 8.80
CA ARG A 75 9.19 -8.18 7.58
C ARG A 75 9.62 -9.63 7.79
N GLU A 76 10.39 -9.92 8.82
CA GLU A 76 10.87 -11.28 9.14
C GLU A 76 9.69 -12.27 9.29
N LEU A 77 8.67 -11.90 10.05
CA LEU A 77 7.48 -12.73 10.25
C LEU A 77 6.69 -12.96 8.96
N ASN A 78 6.61 -11.95 8.10
CA ASN A 78 5.94 -12.08 6.80
C ASN A 78 6.75 -12.95 5.83
N GLU A 79 8.08 -12.85 5.83
CA GLU A 79 8.98 -13.69 5.02
C GLU A 79 8.90 -15.16 5.45
N GLU A 80 8.90 -15.43 6.76
CA GLU A 80 8.71 -16.79 7.29
C GLU A 80 7.35 -17.37 6.87
N ARG A 81 6.29 -16.57 6.98
CA ARG A 81 4.94 -16.98 6.58
C ARG A 81 4.81 -17.19 5.07
N LEU A 82 5.51 -16.38 4.26
CA LEU A 82 5.56 -16.54 2.82
C LEU A 82 6.20 -17.89 2.44
N GLY A 83 7.29 -18.28 3.12
CA GLY A 83 7.96 -19.57 2.91
C GLY A 83 7.09 -20.80 3.22
N VAL A 84 6.11 -20.66 4.12
CA VAL A 84 5.19 -21.73 4.51
C VAL A 84 3.96 -21.82 3.60
N VAL A 85 3.41 -20.68 3.17
CA VAL A 85 2.12 -20.64 2.45
C VAL A 85 2.31 -20.55 0.93
N GLY A 86 3.37 -19.88 0.45
CA GLY A 86 3.61 -19.67 -0.98
C GLY A 86 2.61 -18.72 -1.66
N ASP A 87 1.85 -17.93 -0.88
CA ASP A 87 0.78 -17.07 -1.41
C ASP A 87 1.34 -15.71 -1.87
N PRO A 88 1.15 -15.33 -3.15
CA PRO A 88 1.58 -14.04 -3.69
C PRO A 88 0.90 -12.82 -3.03
N ASP A 89 -0.22 -12.98 -2.32
CA ASP A 89 -0.85 -11.89 -1.57
C ASP A 89 -0.02 -11.46 -0.35
N ILE A 90 0.80 -12.37 0.21
CA ILE A 90 1.73 -12.03 1.30
C ILE A 90 2.85 -11.12 0.77
N GLN A 91 3.39 -11.39 -0.42
CA GLN A 91 4.40 -10.52 -1.06
C GLN A 91 3.86 -9.10 -1.28
N THR A 92 2.60 -8.99 -1.71
CA THR A 92 1.95 -7.69 -1.91
C THR A 92 1.84 -6.89 -0.61
N ARG A 93 1.53 -7.56 0.51
CA ARG A 93 1.49 -6.90 1.83
C ARG A 93 2.86 -6.43 2.28
N ILE A 94 3.91 -7.25 2.11
CA ILE A 94 5.29 -6.88 2.46
C ILE A 94 5.71 -5.62 1.69
N ALA A 95 5.56 -5.64 0.36
CA ALA A 95 5.92 -4.50 -0.49
C ALA A 95 5.15 -3.22 -0.11
N SER A 96 3.90 -3.35 0.33
CA SER A 96 3.11 -2.19 0.79
C SER A 96 3.62 -1.60 2.10
N TYR A 97 4.16 -2.42 3.01
CA TYR A 97 4.75 -1.96 4.28
C TYR A 97 6.14 -1.36 4.10
N GLU A 98 6.94 -1.85 3.15
CA GLU A 98 8.29 -1.31 2.87
C GLU A 98 8.27 0.03 2.11
N MET A 99 7.19 0.34 1.39
CA MET A 99 7.04 1.60 0.65
C MET A 99 6.50 2.76 1.51
N ALA A 100 6.00 2.50 2.72
CA ALA A 100 5.39 3.47 3.62
C ALA A 100 6.41 4.02 4.63
#